data_AF-A0A662JQF6-F1
#
_entry.id   AF-A0A662JQF6-F1
#
_cell.length_a   1.000
_cell.length_b   1.000
_cell.length_c   1.000
_cell.angle_alpha   90.00
_cell.angle_beta   90.00
_cell.angle_gamma   90.00
#
_symmetry.space_group_name_H-M   'P 1'
#
loop_
_entity.id
_entity.type
_entity.pdbx_description
1 polymer ?
#
loop_
_entity_poly.entity_id
_entity_poly.type
_entity_poly.pdbx_seq_one_letter_code
_entity_poly.pdbx_strand_id
1 'polypeptide(L)'
;VSAVAYPIKKPGVDGILHEKAGFRERNRQQFLVTVERLPTGHPKKRGAEVKGIWGYAEENESSGYFAGRIVKNRRVSIFRGVFNTTDNESKGKIAGIMKHGYFNGRVIMENGAKYRVTGLYDINRENRTLRIHWMTLHKTGWAMAKIIIPK
;
A
#
# COMPACT_ATOMS: atom_id res chain seq x y z
N VAL A 1 -4.55 43.09 -12.60
CA VAL A 1 -5.90 43.00 -13.22
C VAL A 1 -5.90 41.75 -14.10
N SER A 2 -6.78 40.76 -14.05
CA SER A 2 -7.78 40.27 -13.10
C SER A 2 -8.08 38.82 -13.55
N ALA A 3 -8.25 37.86 -12.65
CA ALA A 3 -8.68 36.50 -13.01
C ALA A 3 -10.21 36.49 -13.20
N VAL A 4 -10.71 35.85 -14.26
CA VAL A 4 -12.14 35.62 -14.48
C VAL A 4 -12.42 34.13 -14.27
N ALA A 5 -13.25 33.83 -13.28
CA ALA A 5 -13.80 32.50 -13.00
C ALA A 5 -15.15 32.33 -13.71
N TYR A 6 -15.44 31.13 -14.22
CA TYR A 6 -16.76 30.73 -14.69
C TYR A 6 -17.27 29.49 -13.96
N PRO A 7 -18.60 29.38 -13.70
CA PRO A 7 -19.18 28.51 -12.67
C PRO A 7 -19.44 27.07 -13.14
N ILE A 8 -19.41 26.16 -12.16
CA ILE A 8 -19.65 24.71 -12.31
C ILE A 8 -21.17 24.44 -12.39
N LYS A 9 -21.66 23.90 -13.50
CA LYS A 9 -22.99 23.25 -13.58
C LYS A 9 -22.87 21.80 -13.11
N LYS A 10 -23.69 21.40 -12.13
CA LYS A 10 -23.83 19.99 -11.70
C LYS A 10 -24.81 19.28 -12.66
N PRO A 11 -24.44 18.14 -13.28
CA PRO A 11 -25.40 17.31 -14.00
C PRO A 11 -26.23 16.44 -13.04
N GLY A 12 -27.54 16.38 -13.33
CA GLY A 12 -28.57 15.65 -12.61
C GLY A 12 -28.44 14.12 -12.65
N VAL A 13 -29.17 13.49 -11.72
CA VAL A 13 -28.91 12.15 -11.17
C VAL A 13 -29.33 10.97 -12.08
N ASP A 14 -30.08 11.21 -13.15
CA ASP A 14 -30.76 10.11 -13.86
C ASP A 14 -30.07 9.59 -15.14
N GLY A 15 -28.98 10.21 -15.61
CA GLY A 15 -28.21 9.74 -16.78
C GLY A 15 -27.07 8.76 -16.46
N ILE A 16 -26.77 8.53 -15.18
CA ILE A 16 -25.49 7.94 -14.73
C ILE A 16 -25.48 6.41 -14.74
N LEU A 17 -26.66 5.76 -14.76
CA LEU A 17 -26.75 4.31 -14.58
C LEU A 17 -26.62 3.51 -15.89
N HIS A 18 -27.09 4.02 -17.03
CA HIS A 18 -27.04 3.27 -18.29
C HIS A 18 -25.72 3.41 -19.07
N GLU A 19 -24.97 4.50 -18.90
CA GLU A 19 -23.67 4.69 -19.57
C GLU A 19 -22.53 3.87 -18.90
N LYS A 20 -22.70 3.52 -17.62
CA LYS A 20 -21.68 2.81 -16.82
C LYS A 20 -21.53 1.34 -17.20
N ALA A 21 -22.57 0.67 -17.71
CA ALA A 21 -22.48 -0.75 -18.06
C ALA A 21 -21.63 -0.98 -19.33
N GLY A 22 -21.94 -0.28 -20.42
CA GLY A 22 -21.20 -0.40 -21.69
C GLY A 22 -19.79 0.21 -21.66
N PHE A 23 -19.53 1.20 -20.80
CA PHE A 23 -18.17 1.71 -20.58
C PHE A 23 -17.31 0.69 -19.79
N ARG A 24 -17.91 -0.03 -18.83
CA ARG A 24 -17.20 -1.02 -18.01
C ARG A 24 -16.83 -2.28 -18.82
N GLU A 25 -17.68 -2.72 -19.73
CA GLU A 25 -17.38 -3.86 -20.62
C GLU A 25 -16.34 -3.53 -21.70
N ARG A 26 -16.45 -2.37 -22.35
CA ARG A 26 -15.45 -1.93 -23.35
C ARG A 26 -14.06 -1.74 -22.73
N ASN A 27 -13.98 -1.18 -21.51
CA ASN A 27 -12.73 -1.09 -20.76
C ASN A 27 -12.22 -2.47 -20.31
N ARG A 28 -13.10 -3.43 -19.99
CA ARG A 28 -12.71 -4.80 -19.64
C ARG A 28 -12.12 -5.55 -20.84
N GLN A 29 -12.73 -5.39 -22.02
CA GLN A 29 -12.23 -5.98 -23.26
C GLN A 29 -10.92 -5.32 -23.72
N GLN A 30 -10.82 -3.99 -23.67
CA GLN A 30 -9.55 -3.29 -23.94
C GLN A 30 -8.45 -3.64 -22.93
N PHE A 31 -8.79 -3.84 -21.65
CA PHE A 31 -7.84 -4.34 -20.64
C PHE A 31 -7.36 -5.76 -20.98
N LEU A 32 -8.25 -6.68 -21.35
CA LEU A 32 -7.89 -8.05 -21.74
C LEU A 32 -7.01 -8.10 -23.00
N VAL A 33 -7.37 -7.37 -24.04
CA VAL A 33 -6.58 -7.29 -25.30
C VAL A 33 -5.21 -6.64 -25.08
N THR A 34 -5.13 -5.65 -24.18
CA THR A 34 -3.85 -5.02 -23.81
C THR A 34 -2.99 -5.96 -22.95
N VAL A 35 -3.60 -6.80 -22.12
CA VAL A 35 -2.89 -7.81 -21.30
C VAL A 35 -2.31 -8.95 -22.16
N GLU A 36 -3.01 -9.36 -23.23
CA GLU A 36 -2.53 -10.42 -24.14
C GLU A 36 -1.44 -9.97 -25.12
N ARG A 37 -1.36 -8.67 -25.45
CA ARG A 37 -0.36 -8.10 -26.39
C ARG A 37 0.87 -7.51 -25.72
N LEU A 38 0.96 -7.54 -24.39
CA LEU A 38 2.19 -7.15 -23.71
C LEU A 38 3.27 -8.20 -23.97
N PRO A 39 4.48 -7.81 -24.43
CA PRO A 39 5.55 -8.75 -24.66
C PRO A 39 5.82 -9.55 -23.38
N THR A 40 5.66 -10.87 -23.48
CA THR A 40 5.88 -11.89 -22.44
C THR A 40 7.38 -12.13 -22.17
N GLY A 41 8.15 -11.05 -22.15
CA GLY A 41 9.60 -11.02 -21.98
C GLY A 41 10.02 -10.14 -20.80
N HIS A 42 9.31 -10.22 -19.68
CA HIS A 42 9.74 -9.60 -18.42
C HIS A 42 9.73 -10.66 -17.32
N PRO A 43 10.84 -10.84 -16.57
CA PRO A 43 10.87 -11.83 -15.51
C PRO A 43 9.73 -11.53 -14.54
N LYS A 44 8.85 -12.52 -14.30
CA LYS A 44 7.81 -12.48 -13.26
C LYS A 44 8.41 -11.80 -12.04
N LYS A 45 7.94 -10.60 -11.67
CA LYS A 45 8.44 -9.89 -10.48
C LYS A 45 8.11 -10.77 -9.27
N ARG A 46 9.06 -11.61 -8.88
CA ARG A 46 9.04 -12.42 -7.65
C ARG A 46 8.90 -11.44 -6.50
N GLY A 47 7.69 -11.31 -5.99
CA GLY A 47 7.37 -10.47 -4.86
C GLY A 47 7.00 -11.37 -3.69
N ALA A 48 7.34 -10.95 -2.50
CA ALA A 48 6.99 -11.63 -1.27
C ALA A 48 5.75 -10.97 -0.68
N GLU A 49 4.76 -11.77 -0.30
CA GLU A 49 3.65 -11.29 0.52
C GLU A 49 4.07 -11.22 1.99
N VAL A 50 3.46 -10.33 2.74
CA VAL A 50 3.77 -10.07 4.14
C VAL A 50 2.47 -9.90 4.90
N LYS A 51 2.35 -10.56 6.05
CA LYS A 51 1.24 -10.38 7.01
C LYS A 51 1.79 -10.34 8.42
N GLY A 52 1.33 -9.40 9.23
CA GLY A 52 1.88 -9.20 10.56
C GLY A 52 1.05 -8.31 11.46
N ILE A 53 1.65 -8.01 12.60
CA ILE A 53 1.12 -7.16 13.66
C ILE A 53 2.05 -5.97 13.89
N TRP A 54 1.49 -4.88 14.38
CA TRP A 54 2.24 -3.68 14.77
C TRP A 54 1.76 -3.17 16.12
N GLY A 55 2.63 -2.43 16.81
CA GLY A 55 2.34 -1.82 18.11
C GLY A 55 3.21 -0.60 18.39
N TYR A 56 2.83 0.22 19.36
CA TYR A 56 3.62 1.35 19.84
C TYR A 56 4.75 0.90 20.78
N ALA A 57 5.82 1.69 20.92
CA ALA A 57 6.98 1.30 21.73
C ALA A 57 6.68 1.28 23.24
N GLU A 58 5.72 2.08 23.67
CA GLU A 58 5.28 2.19 25.07
C GLU A 58 4.31 1.06 25.45
N GLU A 59 3.78 0.35 24.47
CA GLU A 59 2.78 -0.70 24.63
C GLU A 59 3.44 -2.07 24.37
N ASN A 60 3.29 -3.00 25.33
CA ASN A 60 3.71 -4.39 25.14
C ASN A 60 2.67 -5.21 24.34
N GLU A 61 1.61 -4.57 23.85
CA GLU A 61 0.51 -5.19 23.13
C GLU A 61 0.49 -4.78 21.66
N SER A 62 -0.13 -5.61 20.82
CA SER A 62 -0.33 -5.28 19.42
C SER A 62 -1.47 -4.27 19.28
N SER A 63 -1.18 -3.10 18.72
CA SER A 63 -2.17 -2.07 18.42
C SER A 63 -2.92 -2.33 17.10
N GLY A 64 -2.48 -3.30 16.28
CA GLY A 64 -3.24 -3.77 15.12
C GLY A 64 -2.50 -4.69 14.15
N TYR A 65 -3.05 -4.83 12.94
CA TYR A 65 -2.55 -5.74 11.90
C TYR A 65 -2.12 -5.00 10.64
N PHE A 66 -1.25 -5.62 9.85
CA PHE A 66 -0.89 -5.13 8.53
C PHE A 66 -0.63 -6.27 7.54
N ALA A 67 -0.86 -5.99 6.27
CA ALA A 67 -0.59 -6.91 5.18
C ALA A 67 -0.10 -6.16 3.95
N GLY A 68 0.73 -6.79 3.13
CA GLY A 68 1.23 -6.16 1.92
C GLY A 68 2.15 -7.04 1.10
N ARG A 69 2.84 -6.40 0.15
CA ARG A 69 3.77 -7.05 -0.76
C ARG A 69 5.08 -6.28 -0.83
N ILE A 70 6.17 -7.01 -0.73
CA ILE A 70 7.53 -6.54 -1.01
C ILE A 70 7.88 -6.92 -2.44
N VAL A 71 8.16 -5.92 -3.27
CA VAL A 71 8.59 -6.12 -4.66
C VAL A 71 10.03 -5.64 -4.80
N LYS A 72 10.93 -6.54 -5.20
CA LYS A 72 12.33 -6.17 -5.49
C LYS A 72 12.37 -5.34 -6.78
N ASN A 73 13.04 -4.19 -6.72
CA ASN A 73 13.26 -3.29 -7.84
C ASN A 73 14.74 -2.90 -7.94
N ARG A 74 15.51 -3.63 -8.75
CA ARG A 74 16.96 -3.42 -8.96
C ARG A 74 17.71 -3.28 -7.63
N ARG A 75 17.97 -2.04 -7.20
CA ARG A 75 18.78 -1.65 -6.03
C ARG A 75 17.98 -1.47 -4.73
N VAL A 76 16.65 -1.48 -4.79
CA VAL A 76 15.78 -1.27 -3.63
C VAL A 76 14.62 -2.26 -3.65
N SER A 77 14.02 -2.51 -2.49
CA SER A 77 12.73 -3.19 -2.39
C SER A 77 11.64 -2.15 -2.11
N ILE A 78 10.43 -2.40 -2.59
CA ILE A 78 9.28 -1.51 -2.37
C ILE A 78 8.24 -2.31 -1.60
N PHE A 79 7.81 -1.78 -0.46
CA PHE A 79 6.66 -2.29 0.28
C PHE A 79 5.41 -1.50 -0.10
N ARG A 80 4.32 -2.22 -0.36
CA ARG A 80 2.98 -1.65 -0.50
C ARG A 80 2.00 -2.53 0.27
N GLY A 81 1.21 -1.93 1.14
CA GLY A 81 0.31 -2.66 2.00
C GLY A 81 -0.82 -1.82 2.56
N VAL A 82 -1.56 -2.44 3.46
CA VAL A 82 -2.63 -1.87 4.26
C VAL A 82 -2.41 -2.23 5.72
N PHE A 83 -3.00 -1.46 6.61
CA PHE A 83 -3.01 -1.72 8.04
C PHE A 83 -4.34 -1.32 8.64
N ASN A 84 -4.63 -1.85 9.82
CA ASN A 84 -5.71 -1.41 10.69
C ASN A 84 -5.27 -1.46 12.16
N THR A 85 -6.08 -0.85 13.03
CA THR A 85 -6.04 -1.05 14.48
C THR A 85 -6.84 -2.30 14.87
N THR A 86 -6.60 -2.84 16.07
CA THR A 86 -7.25 -4.07 16.57
C THR A 86 -8.77 -3.94 16.66
N ASP A 87 -9.26 -2.76 17.07
CA ASP A 87 -10.68 -2.36 17.09
C ASP A 87 -11.24 -2.04 15.69
N ASN A 88 -10.38 -2.02 14.67
CA ASN A 88 -10.68 -1.66 13.29
C ASN A 88 -11.24 -0.23 13.10
N GLU A 89 -11.12 0.64 14.09
CA GLU A 89 -11.55 2.05 14.01
C GLU A 89 -10.67 2.86 13.04
N SER A 90 -9.38 2.52 12.99
CA SER A 90 -8.43 3.17 12.11
C SER A 90 -7.86 2.18 11.11
N LYS A 91 -7.84 2.56 9.84
CA LYS A 91 -7.19 1.79 8.77
C LYS A 91 -6.62 2.71 7.71
N GLY A 92 -5.73 2.14 6.90
CA GLY A 92 -5.11 2.89 5.82
C GLY A 92 -4.14 2.07 4.99
N LYS A 93 -3.37 2.79 4.18
CA LYS A 93 -2.37 2.25 3.26
C LYS A 93 -0.97 2.61 3.74
N ILE A 94 -0.03 1.69 3.52
CA ILE A 94 1.38 1.89 3.78
C ILE A 94 2.13 1.72 2.46
N ALA A 95 3.02 2.65 2.16
CA ALA A 95 3.94 2.50 1.02
C ALA A 95 5.31 3.05 1.38
N GLY A 96 6.36 2.32 1.04
CA GLY A 96 7.73 2.75 1.34
C GLY A 96 8.80 1.97 0.58
N ILE A 97 10.01 2.52 0.64
CA ILE A 97 11.22 1.93 0.09
C ILE A 97 11.97 1.24 1.22
N MET A 98 12.44 0.03 0.95
CA MET A 98 13.28 -0.79 1.82
C MET A 98 14.67 -0.90 1.18
N LYS A 99 15.71 -0.39 1.85
CA LYS A 99 17.09 -0.42 1.35
C LYS A 99 18.08 -0.53 2.51
N HIS A 100 18.99 -1.51 2.45
CA HIS A 100 20.07 -1.72 3.44
C HIS A 100 19.60 -1.70 4.91
N GLY A 101 18.46 -2.33 5.22
CA GLY A 101 17.91 -2.35 6.58
C GLY A 101 17.14 -1.08 6.97
N TYR A 102 17.03 -0.08 6.08
CA TYR A 102 16.21 1.10 6.30
C TYR A 102 14.89 1.02 5.56
N PHE A 103 13.81 1.39 6.25
CA PHE A 103 12.50 1.64 5.70
C PHE A 103 12.24 3.16 5.69
N ASN A 104 11.85 3.69 4.53
CA ASN A 104 11.40 5.07 4.40
C ASN A 104 10.12 5.10 3.58
N GLY A 105 9.02 5.54 4.20
CA GLY A 105 7.71 5.45 3.62
C GLY A 105 6.72 6.46 4.17
N ARG A 106 5.46 6.18 3.89
CA ARG A 106 4.33 6.96 4.37
C ARG A 106 3.16 6.05 4.71
N VAL A 107 2.41 6.47 5.72
CA VAL A 107 1.09 5.97 6.06
C VAL A 107 0.07 6.94 5.48
N ILE A 108 -0.97 6.42 4.83
CA ILE A 108 -2.07 7.18 4.25
C ILE A 108 -3.35 6.66 4.91
N MET A 109 -3.94 7.47 5.78
CA MET A 109 -5.20 7.15 6.46
C MET A 109 -6.37 7.20 5.48
N GLU A 110 -7.50 6.59 5.83
CA GLU A 110 -8.72 6.66 5.01
C GLU A 110 -9.25 8.08 4.82
N ASN A 111 -9.12 8.94 5.83
CA ASN A 111 -9.46 10.36 5.73
C ASN A 111 -8.51 11.19 4.83
N GLY A 112 -7.52 10.53 4.20
CA GLY A 112 -6.55 11.15 3.30
C GLY A 112 -5.34 11.77 3.99
N ALA A 113 -5.30 11.81 5.34
CA ALA A 113 -4.14 12.28 6.09
C ALA A 113 -2.91 11.40 5.80
N LYS A 114 -1.73 12.04 5.73
CA LYS A 114 -0.48 11.38 5.35
C LYS A 114 0.59 11.64 6.40
N TYR A 115 1.18 10.57 6.91
CA TYR A 115 2.26 10.63 7.88
C TYR A 115 3.51 9.99 7.29
N ARG A 116 4.66 10.66 7.45
CA ARG A 116 5.96 10.05 7.13
C ARG A 116 6.27 9.00 8.18
N VAL A 117 6.76 7.86 7.73
CA VAL A 117 7.23 6.78 8.61
C VAL A 117 8.62 6.35 8.15
N THR A 118 9.55 6.30 9.08
CA THR A 118 10.90 5.78 8.87
C THR A 118 11.13 4.63 9.84
N GLY A 119 12.07 3.75 9.54
CA GLY A 119 12.36 2.65 10.45
C GLY A 119 13.58 1.85 10.06
N LEU A 120 14.02 1.01 10.99
CA LEU A 120 15.02 -0.02 10.77
C LEU A 120 14.30 -1.35 10.66
N TYR A 121 14.69 -2.17 9.69
CA TYR A 121 14.12 -3.49 9.49
C TYR A 121 15.20 -4.56 9.42
N ASP A 122 14.84 -5.74 9.88
CA ASP A 122 15.61 -6.98 9.75
C ASP A 122 14.76 -8.08 9.11
N ILE A 123 15.38 -8.92 8.28
CA ILE A 123 14.74 -10.07 7.64
C ILE A 123 15.52 -11.33 8.00
N ASN A 124 14.89 -12.19 8.80
CA ASN A 124 15.38 -13.54 9.01
C ASN A 124 14.85 -14.44 7.87
N ARG A 125 15.77 -14.91 7.02
CA ARG A 125 15.44 -15.72 5.82
C ARG A 125 15.04 -17.15 6.15
N GLU A 126 15.58 -17.72 7.22
CA GLU A 126 15.29 -19.10 7.65
C GLU A 126 13.86 -19.19 8.16
N ASN A 127 13.50 -18.29 9.08
CA ASN A 127 12.19 -18.23 9.71
C ASN A 127 11.15 -17.46 8.88
N ARG A 128 11.58 -16.87 7.75
CA ARG A 128 10.80 -16.02 6.86
C ARG A 128 10.05 -14.94 7.66
N THR A 129 10.76 -14.22 8.51
CA THR A 129 10.19 -13.14 9.32
C THR A 129 10.79 -11.80 8.96
N LEU A 130 9.97 -10.77 9.09
CA LEU A 130 10.34 -9.36 8.98
C LEU A 130 10.06 -8.70 10.32
N ARG A 131 11.06 -8.02 10.87
CA ARG A 131 10.92 -7.15 12.06
C ARG A 131 11.21 -5.73 11.66
N ILE A 132 10.45 -4.77 12.18
CA ILE A 132 10.64 -3.35 11.92
C ILE A 132 10.52 -2.59 13.24
N HIS A 133 11.48 -1.73 13.54
CA HIS A 133 11.30 -0.64 14.49
C HIS A 133 11.01 0.61 13.67
N TRP A 134 9.83 1.20 13.86
CA TRP A 134 9.37 2.33 13.07
C TRP A 134 9.19 3.56 13.94
N MET A 135 9.22 4.72 13.29
CA MET A 135 9.00 6.02 13.90
C MET A 135 8.28 6.95 12.93
N THR A 136 7.46 7.81 13.50
CA THR A 136 6.89 9.01 12.89
C THR A 136 7.45 10.22 13.63
N LEU A 137 6.95 11.43 13.33
CA LEU A 137 7.37 12.64 14.05
C LEU A 137 7.05 12.59 15.54
N HIS A 138 5.97 11.90 15.94
CA HIS A 138 5.44 11.96 17.31
C HIS A 138 5.43 10.62 18.03
N LYS A 139 5.60 9.50 17.31
CA LYS A 139 5.43 8.16 17.86
C LYS A 139 6.46 7.20 17.31
N THR A 140 6.89 6.28 18.14
CA THR A 140 7.74 5.14 17.77
C THR A 140 7.00 3.83 18.05
N GLY A 141 7.44 2.75 17.41
CA GLY A 141 6.88 1.44 17.64
C GLY A 141 7.60 0.33 16.93
N TRP A 142 6.96 -0.83 16.94
CA TRP A 142 7.48 -2.07 16.39
C TRP A 142 6.46 -2.72 15.46
N ALA A 143 6.95 -3.56 14.56
CA ALA A 143 6.13 -4.42 13.72
C ALA A 143 6.83 -5.75 13.47
N MET A 144 6.06 -6.83 13.47
CA MET A 144 6.54 -8.18 13.22
C MET A 144 5.63 -8.88 12.20
N ALA A 145 6.23 -9.52 11.21
CA ALA A 145 5.48 -10.19 10.15
C ALA A 145 6.11 -11.49 9.67
N LYS A 146 5.25 -12.33 9.09
CA LYS A 146 5.64 -13.50 8.29
C LYS A 146 5.71 -13.12 6.82
N ILE A 147 6.74 -13.63 6.15
CA ILE A 147 6.99 -13.49 4.72
C ILE A 147 6.49 -14.76 4.01
N ILE A 148 5.54 -14.58 3.10
CA ILE A 148 4.90 -15.65 2.33
C ILE A 148 5.42 -15.55 0.89
N ILE A 149 6.04 -16.62 0.40
CA ILE A 149 6.54 -16.70 -0.97
C ILE A 149 5.47 -17.41 -1.80
N PRO A 150 4.84 -16.76 -2.80
CA PRO A 150 3.87 -17.40 -3.67
C PRO A 150 4.54 -18.52 -4.47
N LYS A 151 3.87 -19.68 -4.56
CA LYS A 151 4.29 -20.85 -5.33
C LYS A 151 4.28 -20.58 -6.83
#